data_AF-A0A1T5K4Y3-F1
#
_entry.id   AF-A0A1T5K4Y3-F1
#
_cell.length_a   1.000
_cell.length_b   1.000
_cell.length_c   1.000
_cell.angle_alpha   90.00
_cell.angle_beta   90.00
_cell.angle_gamma   90.00
#
_symmetry.space_group_name_H-M   'P 1'
#
loop_
_entity.id
_entity.type
_entity.pdbx_description
1 polymer ?
#
loop_
_entity_poly.entity_id
_entity_poly.type
_entity_poly.pdbx_seq_one_letter_code
_entity_poly.pdbx_strand_id
1 'polypeptide(L)'
;MALLWPLTGLTGIGGTGAPRALGIVTLTAAVWIGVVGLGRVPRPVLTLTMTGLAFGVVALLVSTLVGGAGPGGEGAGAWTAVPALAMDAGWGALAGLVALGVQKARGGAR
;
A
#
# COMPACT_ATOMS: atom_id res chain seq x y z
N MET A 1 4.95 -3.42 3.73
CA MET A 1 6.27 -4.08 3.59
C MET A 1 7.36 -3.04 3.34
N ALA A 2 7.62 -2.17 4.31
CA ALA A 2 8.57 -1.06 4.13
C ALA A 2 10.03 -1.54 3.98
N LEU A 3 10.38 -2.67 4.61
CA LEU A 3 11.73 -3.26 4.60
C LEU A 3 12.17 -3.80 3.23
N LEU A 4 11.25 -4.06 2.30
CA LEU A 4 11.61 -4.52 0.96
C LEU A 4 12.48 -3.49 0.22
N TRP A 5 12.27 -2.20 0.49
CA TRP A 5 13.08 -1.13 -0.07
C TRP A 5 14.55 -1.20 0.36
N PRO A 6 14.92 -1.06 1.64
CA PRO A 6 16.33 -1.15 2.02
C PRO A 6 16.94 -2.51 1.66
N LEU A 7 16.20 -3.62 1.81
CA LEU A 7 16.71 -4.95 1.48
C LEU A 7 17.11 -5.08 0.01
N THR A 8 16.22 -4.74 -0.93
CA THR A 8 16.54 -4.79 -2.37
C THR A 8 17.58 -3.76 -2.79
N GLY A 9 17.73 -2.67 -2.02
CA GLY A 9 18.77 -1.67 -2.23
C GLY A 9 20.16 -2.20 -1.83
N LEU A 10 20.23 -2.93 -0.72
CA LEU A 10 21.47 -3.54 -0.21
C LEU A 10 21.89 -4.76 -1.02
N THR A 11 20.94 -5.59 -1.46
CA THR A 11 21.24 -6.84 -2.18
C THR A 11 21.35 -6.68 -3.69
N GLY A 12 20.91 -5.55 -4.25
CA GLY A 12 20.83 -5.33 -5.70
C GLY A 12 19.73 -6.13 -6.42
N ILE A 13 18.91 -6.88 -5.67
CA ILE A 13 17.82 -7.69 -6.23
C ILE A 13 16.77 -6.78 -6.87
N GLY A 14 16.44 -7.06 -8.14
CA GLY A 14 15.45 -6.29 -8.90
C GLY A 14 16.00 -5.04 -9.59
N GLY A 15 17.32 -4.79 -9.52
CA GLY A 15 17.97 -3.67 -10.20
C GLY A 15 17.66 -2.30 -9.58
N THR A 16 17.67 -1.24 -10.39
CA THR A 16 17.47 0.14 -9.95
C THR A 16 16.27 0.80 -10.61
N GLY A 17 15.72 1.84 -9.98
CA GLY A 17 14.68 2.68 -10.58
C GLY A 17 13.29 2.01 -10.64
N ALA A 18 12.54 2.35 -11.69
CA ALA A 18 11.13 2.00 -11.82
C ALA A 18 10.82 0.49 -11.78
N PRO A 19 11.57 -0.41 -12.45
CA PRO A 19 11.28 -1.85 -12.43
C PRO A 19 11.29 -2.43 -11.01
N ARG A 20 12.28 -2.03 -10.20
CA ARG A 20 12.37 -2.44 -8.79
C ARG A 20 11.19 -1.93 -7.98
N ALA A 21 10.84 -0.65 -8.14
CA ALA A 21 9.70 -0.05 -7.45
C ALA A 21 8.39 -0.79 -7.76
N LEU A 22 8.13 -1.05 -9.05
CA LEU A 22 6.96 -1.78 -9.49
C LEU A 22 6.93 -3.22 -8.95
N GLY A 23 8.09 -3.88 -8.87
CA GLY A 23 8.20 -5.21 -8.26
C GLY A 23 7.81 -5.22 -6.78
N ILE A 24 8.33 -4.27 -6.00
CA ILE A 24 8.02 -4.15 -4.56
C ILE A 24 6.53 -3.83 -4.36
N VAL A 25 5.97 -2.90 -5.13
CA VAL A 25 4.56 -2.51 -5.06
C VAL A 25 3.67 -3.70 -5.41
N THR A 26 3.96 -4.38 -6.52
CA THR A 26 3.18 -5.54 -6.98
C THR A 26 3.20 -6.67 -5.96
N LEU A 27 4.39 -7.00 -5.41
CA LEU A 27 4.52 -8.04 -4.39
C LEU A 27 3.75 -7.66 -3.12
N THR A 28 3.88 -6.41 -2.68
CA THR A 28 3.17 -5.93 -1.49
C THR A 28 1.66 -6.00 -1.68
N ALA A 29 1.15 -5.54 -2.82
CA ALA A 29 -0.27 -5.61 -3.16
C ALA A 29 -0.76 -7.07 -3.22
N ALA A 30 -0.02 -7.94 -3.91
CA ALA A 30 -0.36 -9.36 -4.03
C ALA A 30 -0.47 -10.06 -2.68
N VAL A 31 0.44 -9.77 -1.73
CA VAL A 31 0.39 -10.33 -0.38
C VAL A 31 -0.85 -9.87 0.36
N TRP A 32 -1.15 -8.56 0.38
CA TRP A 32 -2.34 -8.04 1.07
C TRP A 32 -3.65 -8.53 0.46
N ILE A 33 -3.74 -8.55 -0.87
CA ILE A 33 -4.88 -9.11 -1.60
C ILE A 33 -5.01 -10.60 -1.30
N GLY A 34 -3.90 -11.36 -1.27
CA GLY A 34 -3.90 -12.77 -0.92
C GLY A 34 -4.41 -13.01 0.50
N VAL A 35 -3.87 -12.29 1.48
CA VAL A 35 -4.27 -12.41 2.90
C VAL A 35 -5.76 -12.09 3.09
N VAL A 36 -6.22 -10.96 2.56
CA VAL A 36 -7.62 -10.51 2.74
C VAL A 36 -8.59 -11.29 1.85
N GLY A 37 -8.21 -11.55 0.60
CA GLY A 37 -9.04 -12.22 -0.40
C GLY A 37 -9.14 -13.73 -0.21
N LEU A 38 -8.10 -14.38 0.31
CA LEU A 38 -8.16 -15.80 0.70
C LEU A 38 -8.73 -15.96 2.11
N GLY A 39 -8.51 -14.98 2.98
CA GLY A 39 -9.12 -14.89 4.30
C GLY A 39 -10.64 -14.69 4.25
N ARG A 40 -11.31 -14.96 5.38
CA ARG A 40 -12.75 -14.73 5.55
C ARG A 40 -13.02 -13.33 6.10
N VAL A 41 -12.37 -12.30 5.54
CA VAL A 41 -12.56 -10.92 5.96
C VAL A 41 -13.95 -10.45 5.50
N PRO A 42 -14.88 -10.07 6.42
CA PRO A 42 -16.27 -9.78 6.04
C PRO A 42 -16.43 -8.54 5.15
N ARG A 43 -15.51 -7.56 5.28
CA ARG A 43 -15.54 -6.29 4.54
C ARG A 43 -14.16 -6.02 3.92
N PRO A 44 -13.75 -6.76 2.87
CA PRO A 44 -12.40 -6.69 2.33
C PRO A 44 -12.03 -5.30 1.80
N VAL A 45 -12.99 -4.61 1.17
CA VAL A 45 -12.78 -3.26 0.63
C VAL A 45 -12.47 -2.26 1.75
N LEU A 46 -13.39 -2.12 2.72
CA LEU A 46 -13.20 -1.21 3.84
C LEU A 46 -11.92 -1.52 4.63
N THR A 47 -11.62 -2.81 4.81
CA THR A 47 -10.41 -3.24 5.52
C THR A 47 -9.15 -2.74 4.82
N LEU A 48 -9.03 -2.97 3.50
CA LEU A 48 -7.85 -2.54 2.75
C LEU A 48 -7.81 -1.03 2.52
N THR A 49 -8.95 -0.35 2.39
CA THR A 49 -9.03 1.12 2.40
C THR A 49 -8.49 1.71 3.70
N MET A 50 -8.95 1.20 4.86
CA MET A 50 -8.47 1.66 6.17
C MET A 50 -7.01 1.30 6.41
N THR A 51 -6.55 0.17 5.88
CA THR A 51 -5.13 -0.21 5.91
C THR A 51 -4.29 0.77 5.09
N GLY A 52 -4.75 1.14 3.89
CA GLY A 52 -4.10 2.15 3.06
C GLY A 52 -4.07 3.52 3.75
N LEU A 53 -5.20 3.96 4.31
CA LEU A 53 -5.26 5.19 5.08
C LEU A 53 -4.31 5.19 6.28
N ALA A 54 -4.28 4.11 7.06
CA ALA A 54 -3.37 3.97 8.19
C ALA A 54 -1.90 4.01 7.74
N PHE A 55 -1.58 3.35 6.63
CA PHE A 55 -0.25 3.44 6.03
C PHE A 55 0.10 4.88 5.63
N GLY A 56 -0.80 5.59 4.96
CA GLY A 56 -0.59 6.99 4.58
C GLY A 56 -0.37 7.91 5.78
N VAL A 57 -1.11 7.72 6.87
CA VAL A 57 -0.91 8.46 8.12
C VAL A 57 0.48 8.18 8.70
N VAL A 58 0.89 6.92 8.77
CA VAL A 58 2.23 6.55 9.25
C VAL A 58 3.32 7.14 8.34
N ALA A 59 3.15 7.07 7.03
CA ALA A 59 4.09 7.61 6.06
C ALA A 59 4.25 9.13 6.19
N LEU A 60 3.14 9.87 6.35
CA LEU A 60 3.15 11.30 6.62
C LEU A 60 3.87 11.62 7.92
N LEU A 61 3.57 10.91 9.02
CA LEU A 61 4.23 11.12 10.31
C LEU A 61 5.73 10.85 10.24
N VAL A 62 6.16 9.80 9.54
CA VAL A 62 7.59 9.52 9.35
C VAL A 62 8.24 10.63 8.53
N SER A 63 7.60 11.08 7.44
CA SER A 63 8.10 12.15 6.57
C SER A 63 8.27 13.48 7.34
N THR A 64 7.30 13.83 8.19
CA THR A 64 7.34 15.07 8.97
C THR A 64 8.32 15.03 10.14
N LEU A 65 8.48 13.87 10.79
CA LEU A 65 9.32 13.74 12.00
C LEU A 65 10.80 13.45 11.69
N VAL A 66 11.06 12.61 10.67
CA VAL A 66 12.40 12.12 10.35
C VAL A 66 13.02 12.93 9.19
N GLY A 67 12.20 13.66 8.44
CA GLY A 67 12.59 14.27 7.18
C GLY A 67 12.57 13.24 6.05
N GLY A 68 12.15 13.66 4.86
CA GLY A 68 12.05 12.76 3.71
C GLY A 68 11.56 13.44 2.44
N ALA A 69 11.85 12.82 1.30
CA ALA A 69 11.29 13.22 0.02
C ALA A 69 9.87 12.63 -0.12
N GLY A 70 8.85 13.43 0.18
CA GLY A 70 7.46 12.99 0.09
C GLY A 70 6.46 14.03 0.60
N PRO A 71 5.15 13.74 0.53
CA PRO A 71 4.13 14.55 1.17
C PRO A 71 4.46 14.72 2.66
N GLY A 72 4.45 15.95 3.17
CA GLY A 72 4.88 16.26 4.55
C GLY A 72 6.40 16.40 4.79
N GLY A 73 7.24 16.25 3.75
CA GLY A 73 8.69 16.45 3.83
C GLY A 73 9.11 17.93 3.81
N GLU A 74 10.42 18.19 3.77
CA GLU A 74 10.98 19.55 3.79
C GLU A 74 10.39 20.41 2.65
N GLY A 75 9.69 21.49 3.02
CA GLY A 75 9.04 22.41 2.07
C GLY A 75 7.62 22.01 1.62
N ALA A 76 7.07 20.87 2.07
CA ALA A 76 5.71 20.48 1.73
C ALA A 76 4.67 21.23 2.59
N GLY A 77 3.71 21.89 1.94
CA GLY A 77 2.59 22.53 2.63
C GLY A 77 1.66 21.50 3.29
N ALA A 78 1.11 21.82 4.46
CA ALA A 78 0.20 20.93 5.20
C ALA A 78 -1.02 20.47 4.36
N TRP A 79 -1.44 21.27 3.38
CA TRP A 79 -2.51 20.93 2.45
C TRP A 79 -2.22 19.67 1.61
N THR A 80 -0.96 19.28 1.43
CA THR A 80 -0.55 18.07 0.68
C THR A 80 -0.90 16.76 1.38
N ALA A 81 -1.21 16.80 2.68
CA ALA A 81 -1.59 15.62 3.45
C ALA A 81 -2.90 15.00 2.93
N VAL A 82 -3.89 15.82 2.59
CA VAL A 82 -5.20 15.36 2.13
C VAL A 82 -5.11 14.54 0.84
N PRO A 83 -4.51 15.05 -0.26
CA PRO A 83 -4.39 14.26 -1.49
C PRO A 83 -3.49 13.02 -1.32
N ALA A 84 -2.47 13.09 -0.46
CA ALA A 84 -1.62 11.92 -0.16
C ALA A 84 -2.43 10.80 0.52
N LEU A 85 -3.15 11.13 1.60
CA LEU A 85 -4.02 10.19 2.30
C LEU A 85 -5.13 9.63 1.40
N ALA A 86 -5.71 10.47 0.55
CA ALA A 86 -6.72 10.04 -0.42
C ALA A 86 -6.14 9.04 -1.42
N MET A 87 -4.91 9.25 -1.88
CA MET A 87 -4.22 8.34 -2.80
C MET A 87 -3.92 6.99 -2.13
N ASP A 88 -3.41 6.98 -0.89
CA ASP A 88 -3.14 5.76 -0.15
C ASP A 88 -4.43 4.97 0.17
N ALA A 89 -5.49 5.67 0.60
CA ALA A 89 -6.80 5.07 0.79
C ALA A 89 -7.39 4.52 -0.52
N GLY A 90 -7.18 5.24 -1.64
CA GLY A 90 -7.59 4.82 -2.98
C GLY A 90 -6.91 3.52 -3.43
N TRP A 91 -5.59 3.41 -3.25
CA TRP A 91 -4.87 2.16 -3.52
C TRP A 91 -5.35 1.01 -2.62
N GLY A 92 -5.61 1.30 -1.35
CA GLY A 92 -6.23 0.35 -0.43
C GLY A 92 -7.60 -0.12 -0.91
N ALA A 93 -8.45 0.80 -1.39
CA ALA A 93 -9.77 0.47 -1.94
C ALA A 93 -9.67 -0.40 -3.20
N LEU A 94 -8.76 -0.08 -4.13
CA LEU A 94 -8.53 -0.87 -5.33
C LEU A 94 -8.08 -2.29 -5.00
N ALA A 95 -7.10 -2.46 -4.09
CA ALA A 95 -6.70 -3.77 -3.60
C ALA A 95 -7.87 -4.51 -2.93
N GLY A 96 -8.69 -3.77 -2.18
CA GLY A 96 -9.96 -4.20 -1.59
C GLY A 96 -10.93 -4.80 -2.59
N LEU A 97 -11.12 -4.14 -3.74
CA LEU A 97 -11.99 -4.61 -4.82
C LEU A 97 -11.45 -5.90 -5.46
N VAL A 98 -10.13 -5.99 -5.66
CA VAL A 98 -9.50 -7.23 -6.16
C VAL A 98 -9.70 -8.37 -5.16
N ALA A 99 -9.47 -8.12 -3.86
CA ALA A 99 -9.67 -9.12 -2.82
C ALA A 99 -11.13 -9.58 -2.73
N LEU A 100 -12.10 -8.68 -2.88
CA LEU A 100 -13.51 -9.02 -2.98
C LEU A 100 -13.80 -9.90 -4.20
N GLY A 101 -13.20 -9.59 -5.35
CA GLY A 101 -13.28 -10.42 -6.56
C GLY A 101 -12.78 -11.86 -6.30
N VAL A 102 -11.63 -12.00 -5.63
CA VAL A 102 -11.08 -13.31 -5.22
C VAL A 102 -12.04 -14.07 -4.30
N GLN A 103 -12.62 -13.40 -3.30
CA GLN A 103 -13.60 -14.03 -2.39
C GLN A 103 -14.85 -14.50 -3.14
N LYS A 104 -15.38 -13.68 -4.05
CA LYS A 104 -16.57 -14.02 -4.86
C LYS A 104 -16.32 -15.19 -5.79
N ALA A 105 -15.18 -15.21 -6.49
CA ALA A 105 -14.81 -16.32 -7.38
C ALA A 105 -14.72 -17.66 -6.63
N ARG A 106 -14.31 -17.63 -5.36
CA ARG A 106 -14.27 -18.83 -4.49
C ARG A 106 -15.62 -19.19 -3.88
N GLY A 107 -16.45 -18.19 -3.58
CA GLY A 107 -17.78 -18.37 -3.01
C GLY A 107 -18.82 -18.87 -4.02
N GLY A 108 -18.67 -18.49 -5.30
CA GLY A 108 -19.50 -19.00 -6.41
C GLY A 108 -19.05 -20.36 -6.97
N ALA A 109 -17.94 -20.92 -6.47
CA ALA A 109 -17.45 -22.27 -6.81
C ALA A 109 -17.99 -23.34 -5.84
N ARG A 110 -19.12 -23.08 -5.17
CA ARG A 110 -19.82 -24.00 -4.27
C ARG A 110 -21.23 -24.26 -4.76
#